data_AF-A0A218WP63-F1
#
_entry.id   AF-A0A218WP63-F1
#
_cell.length_a   1.000
_cell.length_b   1.000
_cell.length_c   1.000
_cell.angle_alpha   90.00
_cell.angle_beta   90.00
_cell.angle_gamma   90.00
#
_symmetry.space_group_name_H-M   'P 1'
#
loop_
_entity.id
_entity.type
_entity.pdbx_description
1 polymer ?
#
loop_
_entity_poly.entity_id
_entity_poly.type
_entity_poly.pdbx_seq_one_letter_code
_entity_poly.pdbx_strand_id
1 'polypeptide(L)' 'MVKITSTKTRRSMTAKVVDECDSMNGCDWEHAYQPPCRNNIVDASSSVWDALGLDIDVGEESLTWSMA' A
#
# COMPACT_ATOMS: atom_id res chain seq x y z
N MET A 1 -6.76 -11.68 -6.87
CA MET A 1 -5.43 -11.10 -6.57
C MET A 1 -5.41 -9.68 -7.16
N VAL A 2 -4.40 -8.87 -6.84
CA VAL A 2 -4.16 -7.59 -7.52
C VAL A 2 -2.77 -7.57 -8.13
N LYS A 3 -2.63 -6.99 -9.33
CA LYS A 3 -1.34 -6.68 -9.95
C LYS A 3 -0.97 -5.26 -9.59
N ILE A 4 0.16 -5.08 -8.92
CA ILE A 4 0.71 -3.78 -8.54
C ILE A 4 1.87 -3.47 -9.50
N THR A 5 1.93 -2.25 -10.03
CA THR A 5 2.99 -1.78 -10.92
C THR A 5 3.56 -0.47 -10.42
N SER A 6 4.86 -0.44 -10.13
CA SER A 6 5.55 0.80 -9.74
C SER A 6 5.68 1.74 -10.93
N THR A 7 5.37 3.03 -10.76
CA THR A 7 5.61 4.04 -11.80
C THR A 7 7.10 4.38 -11.94
N LYS A 8 7.86 4.25 -10.85
CA LYS A 8 9.30 4.56 -10.75
C LYS A 8 10.18 3.47 -11.37
N THR A 9 9.98 2.21 -10.96
CA THR A 9 10.85 1.10 -11.40
C THR A 9 10.28 0.31 -12.57
N ARG A 10 9.00 0.53 -12.92
CA ARG A 10 8.23 -0.25 -13.91
C ARG A 10 8.13 -1.75 -13.61
N ARG A 11 8.56 -2.19 -12.43
CA ARG A 11 8.38 -3.57 -11.96
C ARG A 11 6.93 -3.80 -11.57
N SER A 12 6.49 -5.05 -11.68
CA SER A 12 5.16 -5.46 -11.26
C SER A 12 5.18 -6.78 -10.52
N MET A 13 4.26 -6.94 -9.58
CA MET A 13 4.02 -8.21 -8.89
C MET A 13 2.53 -8.44 -8.64
N THR A 14 2.17 -9.66 -8.27
CA THR A 14 0.81 -10.02 -7.88
C THR A 14 0.74 -10.22 -6.36
N ALA A 15 -0.19 -9.54 -5.69
CA ALA A 15 -0.41 -9.62 -4.25
C ALA A 15 -1.86 -10.03 -3.93
N LYS A 16 -2.08 -10.56 -2.72
CA LYS A 16 -3.41 -10.86 -2.18
C LYS A 16 -3.87 -9.69 -1.31
N VAL A 17 -5.12 -9.24 -1.48
CA VAL A 17 -5.77 -8.33 -0.54
C VAL A 17 -6.17 -9.12 0.70
N VAL A 18 -5.74 -8.68 1.88
CA VAL A 18 -5.95 -9.40 3.14
C VAL A 18 -6.55 -8.54 4.25
N ASP A 19 -6.59 -7.23 4.09
CA ASP A 19 -7.03 -6.30 5.12
C ASP A 19 -7.54 -4.98 4.51
N GLU A 20 -8.08 -4.12 5.37
CA GLU A 20 -8.55 -2.77 5.05
C GLU A 20 -7.60 -1.70 5.62
N CYS A 21 -7.34 -0.66 4.83
CA CYS A 21 -6.76 0.59 5.33
C CYS A 21 -7.93 1.58 5.55
N ASP A 22 -8.41 1.68 6.79
CA ASP A 22 -9.68 2.36 7.12
C ASP A 22 -9.58 3.87 6.88
N SER A 23 -10.35 4.38 5.92
CA SER A 23 -10.41 5.82 5.58
C SER A 23 -11.52 6.60 6.29
N MET A 24 -12.28 5.96 7.16
CA MET A 24 -13.42 6.52 7.88
C MET A 24 -13.10 6.80 9.35
N ASN A 25 -12.35 5.92 10.01
CA ASN A 25 -12.06 5.99 11.44
C ASN A 25 -10.57 6.25 11.73
N GLY A 26 -10.29 6.84 12.90
CA GLY A 26 -8.95 7.23 13.32
C GLY A 26 -8.96 8.37 14.35
N CYS A 27 -7.78 8.82 14.74
CA CYS A 27 -7.56 9.87 15.75
C CYS A 27 -8.13 9.51 17.14
N ASP A 28 -8.28 8.22 17.44
CA ASP A 28 -8.78 7.69 18.70
C ASP A 28 -7.83 6.63 19.29
N TRP A 29 -8.15 6.10 20.46
CA TRP A 29 -7.29 5.16 21.17
C TRP A 29 -7.24 3.77 20.51
N GLU A 30 -8.30 3.34 19.81
CA GLU A 30 -8.35 2.04 19.13
C GLU A 30 -7.38 2.03 17.95
N HIS A 31 -7.21 3.17 17.28
CA HIS A 31 -6.31 3.38 16.16
C HIS A 31 -4.95 3.95 16.56
N ALA A 32 -4.57 3.85 17.86
CA ALA A 32 -3.32 4.39 18.40
C ALA A 32 -3.10 5.88 18.06
N TYR A 33 -4.19 6.65 17.98
CA TYR A 33 -4.25 8.06 17.58
C TYR A 33 -3.71 8.37 16.18
N GLN A 34 -3.56 7.37 15.31
CA GLN A 34 -3.21 7.56 13.90
C GLN A 34 -4.41 8.14 13.13
N PRO A 35 -4.19 9.00 12.12
CA PRO A 35 -5.27 9.53 11.30
C PRO A 35 -5.90 8.43 10.43
N PRO A 36 -7.14 8.64 9.96
CA PRO A 36 -7.73 7.77 8.94
C PRO A 36 -6.85 7.67 7.70
N CYS A 37 -6.87 6.52 7.06
CA CYS A 37 -6.17 6.26 5.81
C CYS A 37 -6.67 7.17 4.67
N ARG A 38 -5.79 7.49 3.72
CA ARG A 38 -6.23 8.20 2.50
C ARG A 38 -7.00 7.24 1.59
N ASN A 39 -7.93 7.77 0.80
CA ASN A 39 -8.87 6.97 -0.01
C ASN A 39 -8.26 6.30 -1.26
N ASN A 40 -6.97 6.47 -1.50
CA ASN A 40 -6.27 6.00 -2.70
C ASN A 40 -5.00 5.21 -2.36
N ILE A 41 -5.00 4.49 -1.23
CA ILE A 41 -3.84 3.78 -0.69
C ILE A 41 -3.89 2.28 -1.00
N VAL A 42 -2.74 1.75 -1.38
CA VAL A 42 -2.42 0.33 -1.31
C VAL A 42 -1.36 0.20 -0.23
N ASP A 43 -1.77 -0.20 0.98
CA ASP A 43 -0.83 -0.42 2.07
C ASP A 43 -0.25 -1.83 1.95
N ALA A 44 1.07 -1.92 1.90
CA ALA A 44 1.77 -3.09 1.36
C ALA A 44 2.87 -3.59 2.29
N SER A 45 2.98 -4.91 2.42
CA SER A 45 4.05 -5.55 3.19
C SER A 45 5.44 -5.26 2.59
N SER A 46 6.49 -5.39 3.40
CA SER A 46 7.88 -5.23 2.95
C SER A 46 8.25 -6.05 1.72
N SER A 47 7.71 -7.27 1.61
CA SER A 47 7.90 -8.13 0.44
C SER A 47 7.38 -7.54 -0.87
N VAL A 48 6.35 -6.67 -0.82
CA VAL A 48 5.85 -5.97 -2.00
C VAL A 48 6.83 -4.87 -2.43
N TRP A 49 7.34 -4.10 -1.47
CA TRP A 49 8.37 -3.10 -1.70
C TRP A 49 9.62 -3.71 -2.34
N ASP A 50 10.13 -4.80 -1.76
CA ASP A 50 11.30 -5.53 -2.25
C ASP A 50 11.11 -6.05 -3.68
N ALA A 51 9.96 -6.67 -3.97
CA ALA A 51 9.66 -7.20 -5.30
C ALA A 51 9.56 -6.09 -6.37
N LEU A 52 9.05 -4.92 -5.98
CA LEU A 52 9.00 -3.74 -6.82
C LEU A 52 10.36 -3.01 -6.92
N GLY A 53 11.36 -3.41 -6.13
CA GLY A 53 12.67 -2.77 -6.06
C GLY A 53 12.60 -1.34 -5.54
N LEU A 54 11.71 -1.09 -4.58
CA LEU A 54 11.50 0.19 -3.93
C LEU A 54 12.12 0.18 -2.53
N ASP A 55 12.58 1.35 -2.09
CA ASP A 55 13.09 1.55 -0.74
C ASP A 55 11.93 1.92 0.19
N ILE A 56 11.65 1.06 1.17
CA ILE A 56 10.54 1.24 2.11
C ILE A 56 10.74 2.45 3.03
N ASP A 57 11.98 2.87 3.26
CA ASP A 57 12.29 4.01 4.14
C ASP A 57 11.89 5.37 3.50
N VAL A 58 11.57 5.38 2.20
CA VAL A 58 10.95 6.54 1.52
C VAL A 58 9.51 6.77 2.01
N GLY A 59 8.85 5.73 2.52
CA GLY A 59 7.50 5.78 3.08
C GLY A 59 6.38 5.66 2.04
N GLU A 60 6.39 6.48 0.99
CA GLU A 60 5.31 6.49 -0.02
C GLU A 60 5.83 6.63 -1.45
N GLU A 61 5.32 5.80 -2.36
CA GLU A 61 5.68 5.80 -3.78
C GLU A 61 4.43 5.71 -4.67
N SER A 62 4.48 6.30 -5.85
CA SER A 62 3.38 6.25 -6.81
C SER A 62 3.32 4.90 -7.54
N LEU A 63 2.11 4.34 -7.68
CA LEU A 63 1.86 3.07 -8.34
C LEU A 63 0.54 3.05 -9.10
N THR A 64 0.35 2.05 -9.93
CA THR A 64 -0.97 1.66 -10.45
C THR A 64 -1.27 0.22 -10.04
N TRP A 65 -2.55 -0.12 -9.96
CA TRP A 65 -2.97 -1.48 -9.70
C TRP A 65 -4.21 -1.86 -10.52
N SER A 66 -4.38 -3.16 -10.74
CA SER A 66 -5.59 -3.73 -11.34
C SER A 66 -5.90 -5.08 -10.69
N MET A 67 -7.13 -5.56 -10.84
CA MET A 67 -7.41 -6.96 -10.57
C MET A 67 -6.55 -7.85 -11.48
N ALA A 68 -6.03 -8.94 -10.90
CA ALA A 68 -5.21 -9.95 -11.58
C ALA A 68 -5.93 -11.29 -11.58
#